data_AF-A0A370GP43-F1
#
_entry.id   AF-A0A370GP43-F1
#
_cell.length_a   1.000
_cell.length_b   1.000
_cell.length_c   1.000
_cell.angle_alpha   90.00
_cell.angle_beta   90.00
_cell.angle_gamma   90.00
#
_symmetry.space_group_name_H-M   'P 1'
#
loop_
_entity.id
_entity.type
_entity.pdbx_description
1 polymer ?
#
loop_
_entity_poly.entity_id
_entity_poly.type
_entity_poly.pdbx_seq_one_letter_code
_entity_poly.pdbx_strand_id
1 'polypeptide(L)'
;MPDPLGDSNSRRLHVVDADSADAPEPRTPPPASPRETAAFHALTAGPRLPRPPLGPLAALAPSTPRLARAFLKRVGAAHDGAPVRIPTPAGPVVLPCTIDDADELARAVLDGEPGSLKMAVSADGRRQVRHSCPPHGWDWTPARDHLRALAAAEAERLLRQRRFDDRLPWDIVLAGWDRLCRRIVLGDAAADDALLHRDIRARYQAPLTALGQAEQTLNQRIEPYLRAPEAGTLAAVVDASAAAQVSAHMLLTLTRSLDRGARALALWATAGGAPAAAVAESGRLWPDWSHMVYVVAAPFRWRGFEFSCGDPILVPVAWLLRDDRAFTDPDRYAPGREDRRRAAAFPAARVCGGTTNCPAEELVSETLTAFLETITTASNPTLVEPRTLSAECLPARLDADRIRMEFIARDPLPRDSAVLMFDTGSVEDLVMRGNRPGRYGELAAASAARLRDHAQRLRDCADGVDLADDRFHDVRSLLFVQADRCACAAADVEAAARGFGATSRGGL
;
A
#
# COMPACT_ATOMS: atom_id res chain seq x y z
N MET A 1 14.70 28.84 -29.54
CA MET A 1 14.61 27.38 -29.43
C MET A 1 13.14 27.02 -29.36
N PRO A 2 12.63 26.10 -30.18
CA PRO A 2 11.21 25.75 -30.17
C PRO A 2 10.87 24.86 -28.96
N ASP A 3 9.66 25.05 -28.48
CA ASP A 3 9.04 24.42 -27.32
C ASP A 3 8.80 22.91 -27.53
N PRO A 4 9.31 22.00 -26.68
CA PRO A 4 9.10 20.55 -26.82
C PRO A 4 7.83 20.02 -26.14
N LEU A 5 6.90 20.86 -25.68
CA LEU A 5 5.62 20.43 -25.13
C LEU A 5 4.47 20.85 -26.05
N GLY A 6 4.30 20.06 -27.11
CA GLY A 6 3.24 20.23 -28.10
C GLY A 6 1.84 20.28 -27.47
N ASP A 7 1.01 21.13 -28.06
CA ASP A 7 -0.44 21.28 -27.88
C ASP A 7 -1.11 19.98 -27.44
N SER A 8 -1.45 19.90 -26.15
CA SER A 8 -2.50 18.99 -25.69
C SER A 8 -3.83 19.53 -26.20
N ASN A 9 -4.21 19.11 -27.41
CA ASN A 9 -5.58 19.17 -27.90
C ASN A 9 -6.48 18.41 -26.90
N SER A 10 -6.96 19.11 -25.87
CA SER A 10 -8.09 18.66 -25.08
C SER A 10 -9.30 18.67 -26.01
N ARG A 11 -9.54 17.55 -26.71
CA ARG A 11 -10.85 17.26 -27.29
C ARG A 11 -11.83 17.31 -26.12
N ARG A 12 -12.48 18.46 -25.93
CA ARG A 12 -13.65 18.55 -25.05
C ARG A 12 -14.60 17.48 -25.54
N LEU A 13 -14.99 16.59 -24.63
CA LEU A 13 -16.14 15.73 -24.85
C LEU A 13 -17.29 16.66 -25.25
N HIS A 14 -17.71 16.57 -26.51
CA HIS A 14 -18.97 17.18 -26.90
C HIS A 14 -20.03 16.46 -26.08
N VAL A 15 -20.65 17.17 -25.14
CA VAL A 15 -22.02 16.83 -24.74
C VAL A 15 -22.79 16.86 -26.05
N VAL A 16 -23.09 15.68 -26.58
CA VAL A 16 -23.68 15.54 -27.91
C VAL A 16 -25.09 16.13 -27.80
N ASP A 17 -25.31 17.31 -28.40
CA ASP A 17 -26.65 17.71 -28.79
C ASP A 17 -27.20 16.59 -29.67
N ALA A 18 -28.33 16.02 -29.26
CA ALA A 18 -28.86 14.77 -29.80
C ALA A 18 -29.19 14.80 -31.31
N ASP A 19 -29.10 15.96 -31.97
CA ASP A 19 -29.61 16.23 -33.30
C ASP A 19 -28.54 16.37 -34.42
N SER A 20 -27.29 15.96 -34.18
CA SER A 20 -26.29 15.92 -35.26
C SER A 20 -26.59 14.78 -36.25
N ALA A 21 -27.06 15.13 -37.44
CA ALA A 21 -27.44 14.21 -38.53
C ALA A 21 -26.28 13.35 -39.09
N ASP A 22 -25.02 13.63 -38.71
CA ASP A 22 -23.82 12.90 -39.15
C ASP A 22 -23.20 12.01 -38.04
N ALA A 23 -23.89 11.82 -36.91
CA ALA A 23 -23.39 10.92 -35.87
C ALA A 23 -23.46 9.45 -36.35
N PRO A 24 -22.37 8.66 -36.25
CA PRO A 24 -22.42 7.24 -36.58
C PRO A 24 -23.48 6.54 -35.72
N GLU A 25 -24.22 5.60 -36.32
CA GLU A 25 -25.26 4.85 -35.62
C GLU A 25 -24.75 4.31 -34.27
N PRO A 26 -25.55 4.44 -33.19
CA PRO A 26 -25.19 3.91 -31.89
C PRO A 26 -24.94 2.40 -32.01
N ARG A 27 -23.79 1.96 -31.52
CA ARG A 27 -23.36 0.57 -31.48
C ARG A 27 -23.36 0.12 -30.03
N THR A 28 -23.80 -1.11 -29.75
CA THR A 28 -23.58 -1.71 -28.43
C THR A 28 -22.25 -2.45 -28.42
N PRO A 29 -21.50 -2.49 -27.30
CA PRO A 29 -20.30 -3.31 -27.24
C PRO A 29 -20.68 -4.77 -27.46
N PRO A 30 -19.90 -5.53 -28.26
CA PRO A 30 -20.24 -6.91 -28.57
C PRO A 30 -20.34 -7.70 -27.26
N PRO A 31 -21.34 -8.59 -27.14
CA PRO A 31 -21.45 -9.44 -25.97
C PRO A 31 -20.29 -10.44 -25.95
N ALA A 32 -19.78 -10.71 -24.75
CA ALA A 32 -18.86 -11.81 -24.52
C ALA A 32 -19.54 -13.14 -24.88
N SER A 33 -18.79 -14.06 -25.46
CA SER A 33 -19.25 -15.42 -25.72
C SER A 33 -19.56 -16.16 -24.40
N PRO A 34 -20.40 -17.21 -24.42
CA PRO A 34 -20.72 -17.97 -23.21
C PRO A 34 -19.48 -18.52 -22.47
N ARG A 35 -18.41 -18.87 -23.21
CA ARG A 35 -17.15 -19.32 -22.63
C ARG A 35 -16.40 -18.19 -21.94
N GLU A 36 -16.42 -16.99 -22.50
CA GLU A 36 -15.81 -15.80 -21.90
C GLU A 36 -16.55 -15.38 -20.64
N THR A 37 -17.89 -15.41 -20.65
CA THR A 37 -18.73 -15.21 -19.46
C THR A 37 -18.39 -16.22 -18.35
N ALA A 38 -18.32 -17.50 -18.68
CA ALA A 38 -18.00 -18.55 -17.70
C ALA A 38 -16.60 -18.37 -17.11
N ALA A 39 -15.61 -18.05 -17.94
CA ALA A 39 -14.24 -17.79 -17.49
C ALA A 39 -14.16 -16.53 -16.62
N PHE A 40 -14.84 -15.44 -17.02
CA PHE A 40 -14.92 -14.23 -16.22
C PHE A 40 -15.55 -14.50 -14.84
N HIS A 41 -16.63 -15.27 -14.76
CA HIS A 41 -17.22 -15.66 -13.48
C HIS A 41 -16.29 -16.52 -12.64
N ALA A 42 -15.59 -17.47 -13.23
CA ALA A 42 -14.60 -18.27 -12.51
C ALA A 42 -13.44 -17.41 -11.96
N LEU A 43 -13.06 -16.35 -12.69
CA LEU A 43 -11.99 -15.42 -12.29
C LEU A 43 -12.45 -14.38 -11.25
N THR A 44 -13.72 -13.95 -11.29
CA THR A 44 -14.24 -12.87 -10.42
C THR A 44 -15.02 -13.36 -9.21
N ALA A 45 -15.54 -14.60 -9.24
CA ALA A 45 -16.06 -15.27 -8.06
C ALA A 45 -14.87 -15.72 -7.18
N GLY A 46 -14.38 -14.79 -6.36
CA GLY A 46 -13.42 -15.10 -5.31
C GLY A 46 -13.92 -16.24 -4.38
N PRO A 47 -13.11 -16.73 -3.45
CA PRO A 47 -13.38 -17.93 -2.65
C PRO A 47 -14.62 -17.88 -1.72
N ARG A 48 -15.47 -16.85 -1.78
CA ARG A 48 -16.56 -16.59 -0.83
C ARG A 48 -17.98 -16.63 -1.41
N LEU A 49 -18.17 -16.93 -2.70
CA LEU A 49 -19.52 -17.15 -3.25
C LEU A 49 -19.79 -18.66 -3.40
N PRO A 50 -21.00 -19.15 -3.02
CA PRO A 50 -21.40 -20.52 -3.31
C PRO A 50 -21.37 -20.72 -4.82
N ARG A 51 -20.48 -21.62 -5.27
CA ARG A 51 -20.17 -21.80 -6.69
C ARG A 51 -21.33 -22.55 -7.39
N PRO A 52 -21.73 -22.15 -8.60
CA PRO A 52 -22.44 -23.06 -9.49
C PRO A 52 -21.50 -24.20 -9.93
N PRO A 53 -22.02 -25.36 -10.38
CA PRO A 53 -21.23 -26.53 -10.73
C PRO A 53 -20.52 -26.30 -12.06
N LEU A 54 -19.43 -25.56 -12.04
CA LEU A 54 -18.47 -25.49 -13.13
C LEU A 54 -17.56 -26.71 -12.98
N GLY A 55 -17.53 -27.61 -13.99
CA GLY A 55 -16.76 -28.85 -14.00
C GLY A 55 -15.23 -28.66 -13.91
N PRO A 56 -14.40 -29.31 -14.76
CA PRO A 56 -12.94 -29.37 -14.57
C PRO A 56 -12.19 -28.01 -14.55
N LEU A 57 -12.86 -26.88 -14.82
CA LEU A 57 -12.33 -25.52 -14.66
C LEU A 57 -12.34 -25.03 -13.19
N ALA A 58 -13.08 -25.67 -12.28
CA ALA A 58 -13.08 -25.31 -10.85
C ALA A 58 -11.74 -25.56 -10.13
N ALA A 59 -10.84 -26.35 -10.74
CA ALA A 59 -9.48 -26.56 -10.26
C ALA A 59 -8.51 -25.41 -10.67
N LEU A 60 -8.92 -24.52 -11.59
CA LEU A 60 -8.10 -23.42 -12.13
C LEU A 60 -8.34 -22.10 -11.38
N ALA A 61 -8.27 -22.17 -10.06
CA ALA A 61 -8.67 -21.14 -9.10
C ALA A 61 -8.27 -19.67 -9.46
N PRO A 62 -9.04 -18.68 -8.99
CA PRO A 62 -8.75 -17.23 -9.07
C PRO A 62 -7.47 -16.79 -8.33
N SER A 63 -6.67 -17.73 -7.82
CA SER A 63 -5.36 -17.49 -7.23
C SER A 63 -4.22 -17.40 -8.24
N THR A 64 -4.49 -17.50 -9.55
CA THR A 64 -3.43 -17.45 -10.58
C THR A 64 -3.59 -16.22 -11.47
N PRO A 65 -2.99 -15.06 -11.13
CA PRO A 65 -2.98 -13.87 -11.97
C PRO A 65 -2.52 -14.13 -13.43
N ARG A 66 -1.76 -15.21 -13.67
CA ARG A 66 -1.40 -15.69 -15.02
C ARG A 66 -2.62 -16.12 -15.86
N LEU A 67 -3.61 -16.78 -15.26
CA LEU A 67 -4.83 -17.21 -15.96
C LEU A 67 -5.73 -16.02 -16.30
N ALA A 68 -5.89 -15.08 -15.35
CA ALA A 68 -6.62 -13.84 -15.60
C ALA A 68 -5.99 -13.07 -16.78
N ARG A 69 -4.66 -12.97 -16.81
CA ARG A 69 -3.92 -12.34 -17.92
C ARG A 69 -4.08 -13.09 -19.23
N ALA A 70 -3.97 -14.41 -19.24
CA ALA A 70 -4.17 -15.21 -20.45
C ALA A 70 -5.60 -15.09 -20.99
N PHE A 71 -6.59 -15.05 -20.10
CA PHE A 71 -7.99 -14.79 -20.45
C PHE A 71 -8.16 -13.40 -21.08
N LEU A 72 -7.70 -12.34 -20.42
CA LEU A 72 -7.83 -10.98 -20.92
C LEU A 72 -7.08 -10.77 -22.25
N LYS A 73 -5.90 -11.38 -22.41
CA LYS A 73 -5.18 -11.40 -23.69
C LYS A 73 -5.99 -12.09 -24.79
N ARG A 74 -6.66 -13.20 -24.48
CA ARG A 74 -7.51 -13.91 -25.44
C ARG A 74 -8.75 -13.10 -25.81
N VAL A 75 -9.42 -12.47 -24.84
CA VAL A 75 -10.56 -11.58 -25.09
C VAL A 75 -10.11 -10.40 -25.96
N GLY A 76 -9.01 -9.74 -25.59
CA GLY A 76 -8.46 -8.65 -26.39
C GLY A 76 -8.13 -9.06 -27.83
N ALA A 77 -7.54 -10.24 -28.05
CA ALA A 77 -7.27 -10.74 -29.39
C ALA A 77 -8.53 -11.13 -30.17
N ALA A 78 -9.54 -11.71 -29.51
CA ALA A 78 -10.79 -12.13 -30.15
C ALA A 78 -11.65 -10.95 -30.64
N HIS A 79 -11.48 -9.78 -30.01
CA HIS A 79 -12.23 -8.56 -30.32
C HIS A 79 -11.34 -7.45 -30.91
N ASP A 80 -10.13 -7.79 -31.39
CA ASP A 80 -9.18 -6.85 -31.99
C ASP A 80 -8.92 -5.59 -31.13
N GLY A 81 -8.83 -5.79 -29.81
CA GLY A 81 -8.67 -4.73 -28.82
C GLY A 81 -9.94 -3.95 -28.48
N ALA A 82 -11.05 -4.17 -29.18
CA ALA A 82 -12.31 -3.49 -28.88
C ALA A 82 -12.85 -3.85 -27.48
N PRO A 83 -13.50 -2.90 -26.78
CA PRO A 83 -14.16 -3.19 -25.51
C PRO A 83 -15.29 -4.20 -25.64
N VAL A 84 -15.47 -5.01 -24.61
CA VAL A 84 -16.41 -6.14 -24.62
C VAL A 84 -17.43 -6.02 -23.49
N ARG A 85 -18.69 -6.35 -23.74
CA ARG A 85 -19.74 -6.40 -22.72
C ARG A 85 -19.85 -7.81 -22.14
N ILE A 86 -19.47 -7.99 -20.88
CA ILE A 86 -19.50 -9.28 -20.20
C ILE A 86 -20.77 -9.36 -19.34
N PRO A 87 -21.71 -10.30 -19.61
CA PRO A 87 -22.87 -10.48 -18.75
C PRO A 87 -22.44 -11.00 -17.37
N THR A 88 -23.05 -10.49 -16.30
CA THR A 88 -22.82 -10.96 -14.93
C THR A 88 -24.12 -11.13 -14.14
N PRO A 89 -24.11 -11.89 -13.01
CA PRO A 89 -25.29 -11.97 -12.14
C PRO A 89 -25.80 -10.62 -11.64
N ALA A 90 -24.91 -9.60 -11.59
CA ALA A 90 -25.25 -8.24 -11.18
C ALA A 90 -25.59 -7.31 -12.37
N GLY A 91 -25.71 -7.86 -13.57
CA GLY A 91 -25.86 -7.10 -14.82
C GLY A 91 -24.59 -7.10 -15.67
N PRO A 92 -24.66 -6.64 -16.92
CA PRO A 92 -23.52 -6.61 -17.81
C PRO A 92 -22.48 -5.57 -17.38
N VAL A 93 -21.20 -5.91 -17.56
CA VAL A 93 -20.04 -5.04 -17.29
C VAL A 93 -19.30 -4.77 -18.60
N VAL A 94 -18.86 -3.53 -18.83
CA VAL A 94 -17.99 -3.21 -19.96
C VAL A 94 -16.52 -3.36 -19.56
N LEU A 95 -15.76 -4.09 -20.38
CA LEU A 95 -14.34 -4.38 -20.19
C LEU A 95 -13.54 -3.74 -21.34
N PRO A 96 -12.82 -2.63 -21.12
CA PRO A 96 -11.84 -2.16 -22.09
C PRO A 96 -10.71 -3.18 -22.25
N CYS A 97 -10.33 -3.42 -23.50
CA CYS A 97 -9.28 -4.38 -23.85
C CYS A 97 -7.98 -3.69 -24.24
N THR A 98 -7.85 -2.36 -24.14
CA THR A 98 -6.58 -1.65 -24.33
C THR A 98 -6.40 -0.58 -23.27
N ILE A 99 -5.15 -0.13 -23.06
CA ILE A 99 -4.86 0.92 -22.08
C ILE A 99 -5.48 2.26 -22.50
N ASP A 100 -5.52 2.53 -23.81
CA ASP A 100 -6.07 3.75 -24.38
C ASP A 100 -7.60 3.79 -24.24
N ASP A 101 -8.29 2.67 -24.51
CA ASP A 101 -9.74 2.59 -24.29
C ASP A 101 -10.11 2.69 -22.81
N ALA A 102 -9.31 2.06 -21.94
CA ALA A 102 -9.54 2.15 -20.49
C ALA A 102 -9.34 3.57 -19.97
N ASP A 103 -8.34 4.27 -20.48
CA ASP A 103 -8.05 5.66 -20.16
C ASP A 103 -9.15 6.61 -20.65
N GLU A 104 -9.56 6.49 -21.92
CA GLU A 104 -10.65 7.27 -22.48
C GLU A 104 -11.99 7.03 -21.75
N LEU A 105 -12.34 5.77 -21.49
CA LEU A 105 -13.56 5.43 -20.74
C LEU A 105 -13.50 5.96 -19.32
N ALA A 106 -12.38 5.80 -18.61
CA ALA A 106 -12.24 6.33 -17.26
C ALA A 106 -12.45 7.85 -17.26
N ARG A 107 -11.84 8.59 -18.20
CA ARG A 107 -12.07 10.03 -18.35
C ARG A 107 -13.53 10.36 -18.64
N ALA A 108 -14.16 9.67 -19.60
CA ALA A 108 -15.55 9.91 -19.95
C ALA A 108 -16.51 9.75 -18.74
N VAL A 109 -16.31 8.72 -17.91
CA VAL A 109 -17.10 8.53 -16.68
C VAL A 109 -16.86 9.67 -15.70
N LEU A 110 -15.58 10.03 -15.46
CA LEU A 110 -15.22 10.91 -14.37
C LEU A 110 -15.35 12.40 -14.70
N ASP A 111 -15.26 12.78 -15.97
CA ASP A 111 -15.54 14.14 -16.45
C ASP A 111 -17.05 14.44 -16.43
N GLY A 112 -17.88 13.40 -16.51
CA GLY A 112 -19.33 13.51 -16.56
C GLY A 112 -19.98 13.93 -15.23
N GLU A 113 -19.49 13.46 -14.08
CA GLU A 113 -20.09 13.72 -12.76
C GLU A 113 -19.12 13.36 -11.60
N PRO A 114 -18.84 14.28 -10.65
CA PRO A 114 -18.02 14.03 -9.45
C PRO A 114 -18.54 12.90 -8.54
N GLY A 115 -19.82 12.52 -8.69
CA GLY A 115 -20.50 11.46 -7.93
C GLY A 115 -20.22 10.03 -8.41
N SER A 116 -19.42 9.84 -9.46
CA SER A 116 -19.09 8.51 -9.97
C SER A 116 -18.36 7.66 -8.91
N LEU A 117 -19.02 6.58 -8.48
CA LEU A 117 -18.46 5.65 -7.49
C LEU A 117 -17.27 4.89 -8.10
N LYS A 118 -16.15 4.89 -7.38
CA LYS A 118 -14.93 4.16 -7.74
C LYS A 118 -14.72 3.04 -6.74
N MET A 119 -14.74 1.81 -7.21
CA MET A 119 -14.37 0.66 -6.40
C MET A 119 -13.06 0.08 -6.92
N ALA A 120 -12.03 0.10 -6.09
CA ALA A 120 -10.80 -0.61 -6.36
C ALA A 120 -10.89 -2.04 -5.82
N VAL A 121 -10.32 -2.99 -6.55
CA VAL A 121 -10.12 -4.36 -6.06
C VAL A 121 -8.63 -4.60 -5.90
N SER A 122 -8.17 -4.73 -4.66
CA SER A 122 -6.77 -5.05 -4.37
C SER A 122 -6.39 -6.43 -4.87
N ALA A 123 -5.10 -6.71 -4.97
CA ALA A 123 -4.60 -7.99 -5.48
C ALA A 123 -5.12 -9.20 -4.67
N ASP A 124 -5.37 -9.03 -3.37
CA ASP A 124 -5.97 -10.02 -2.46
C ASP A 124 -7.51 -10.14 -2.58
N GLY A 125 -8.13 -9.41 -3.50
CA GLY A 125 -9.56 -9.47 -3.78
C GLY A 125 -10.43 -8.63 -2.85
N ARG A 126 -9.85 -7.80 -1.96
CA ARG A 126 -10.63 -6.87 -1.14
C ARG A 126 -11.14 -5.70 -2.00
N ARG A 127 -12.42 -5.36 -1.80
CA ARG A 127 -13.05 -4.20 -2.45
C ARG A 127 -12.88 -2.98 -1.56
N GLN A 128 -12.50 -1.86 -2.15
CA GLN A 128 -12.32 -0.59 -1.45
C GLN A 128 -12.99 0.52 -2.24
N VAL A 129 -13.89 1.25 -1.60
CA VAL A 129 -14.38 2.51 -2.18
C VAL A 129 -13.28 3.54 -2.11
N ARG A 130 -13.02 4.14 -3.26
CA ARG A 130 -12.08 5.24 -3.42
C ARG A 130 -12.88 6.53 -3.44
N HIS A 131 -12.46 7.45 -2.62
CA HIS A 131 -13.01 8.80 -2.61
C HIS A 131 -12.59 9.55 -3.87
N SER A 132 -13.42 10.50 -4.27
CA SER A 132 -13.03 11.48 -5.27
C SER A 132 -11.76 12.18 -4.79
N CYS A 133 -10.72 12.10 -5.62
CA CYS A 133 -9.46 12.79 -5.39
C CYS A 133 -9.78 14.28 -5.15
N PRO A 134 -9.23 14.90 -4.09
CA PRO A 134 -9.57 16.29 -3.78
C PRO A 134 -9.10 17.21 -4.93
N PRO A 135 -9.75 18.38 -5.13
CA PRO A 135 -9.57 19.22 -6.31
C PRO A 135 -8.11 19.63 -6.55
N HIS A 136 -7.60 19.51 -7.77
CA HIS A 136 -6.20 19.83 -8.09
C HIS A 136 -5.86 21.33 -7.92
N GLY A 137 -4.56 21.66 -7.81
CA GLY A 137 -4.07 23.04 -7.90
C GLY A 137 -3.09 23.46 -6.81
N TRP A 138 -2.82 22.60 -5.83
CA TRP A 138 -1.83 22.90 -4.80
C TRP A 138 -0.41 22.80 -5.33
N ASP A 139 0.37 23.84 -5.09
CA ASP A 139 1.81 23.82 -5.28
C ASP A 139 2.46 23.12 -4.09
N TRP A 140 2.89 21.87 -4.29
CA TRP A 140 3.58 21.10 -3.26
C TRP A 140 5.07 21.43 -3.16
N THR A 141 5.60 22.27 -4.06
CA THR A 141 7.02 22.64 -4.07
C THR A 141 7.54 23.06 -2.69
N PRO A 142 6.82 23.86 -1.87
CA PRO A 142 7.27 24.22 -0.53
C PRO A 142 7.43 23.03 0.43
N ALA A 143 6.68 21.95 0.26
CA ALA A 143 6.73 20.76 1.12
C ALA A 143 7.70 19.69 0.62
N ARG A 144 8.16 19.74 -0.64
CA ARG A 144 8.99 18.68 -1.24
C ARG A 144 10.33 18.49 -0.54
N ASP A 145 11.06 19.58 -0.30
CA ASP A 145 12.38 19.48 0.34
C ASP A 145 12.25 18.99 1.79
N HIS A 146 11.22 19.46 2.49
CA HIS A 146 10.91 18.98 3.84
C HIS A 146 10.57 17.48 3.84
N LEU A 147 9.74 17.02 2.91
CA LEU A 147 9.38 15.62 2.75
C LEU A 147 10.59 14.73 2.44
N ARG A 148 11.48 15.15 1.53
CA ARG A 148 12.73 14.42 1.23
C ARG A 148 13.60 14.30 2.48
N ALA A 149 13.76 15.39 3.23
CA ALA A 149 14.53 15.40 4.47
C ALA A 149 13.92 14.48 5.53
N LEU A 150 12.59 14.48 5.69
CA LEU A 150 11.89 13.56 6.59
C LEU A 150 12.07 12.09 6.17
N ALA A 151 11.95 11.79 4.88
CA ALA A 151 12.12 10.45 4.35
C ALA A 151 13.54 9.92 4.57
N ALA A 152 14.55 10.75 4.33
CA ALA A 152 15.95 10.43 4.61
C ALA A 152 16.20 10.21 6.11
N ALA A 153 15.75 11.14 6.96
CA ALA A 153 15.92 11.04 8.41
C ALA A 153 15.24 9.79 8.99
N GLU A 154 14.06 9.41 8.48
CA GLU A 154 13.37 8.20 8.91
C GLU A 154 14.11 6.93 8.45
N ALA A 155 14.58 6.90 7.20
CA ALA A 155 15.38 5.79 6.68
C ALA A 155 16.64 5.58 7.53
N GLU A 156 17.37 6.64 7.86
CA GLU A 156 18.54 6.56 8.74
C GLU A 156 18.18 6.09 10.15
N ARG A 157 17.09 6.60 10.72
CA ARG A 157 16.60 6.17 12.03
C ARG A 157 16.30 4.67 12.05
N LEU A 158 15.65 4.16 11.01
CA LEU A 158 15.36 2.74 10.84
C LEU A 158 16.64 1.90 10.70
N LEU A 159 17.61 2.37 9.92
CA LEU A 159 18.90 1.68 9.79
C LEU A 159 19.71 1.66 11.09
N ARG A 160 19.53 2.63 12.00
CA ARG A 160 20.11 2.59 13.36
C ARG A 160 19.46 1.54 14.27
N GLN A 161 18.26 1.04 13.93
CA GLN A 161 17.54 0.01 14.67
C GLN A 161 17.80 -1.41 14.16
N ARG A 162 18.79 -1.59 13.28
CA ARG A 162 19.23 -2.93 12.86
C ARG A 162 19.69 -3.73 14.06
N ARG A 163 19.33 -5.01 14.04
CA ARG A 163 19.81 -6.01 15.01
C ARG A 163 21.31 -6.27 14.81
N PHE A 164 21.91 -7.00 15.74
CA PHE A 164 23.33 -7.35 15.66
C PHE A 164 23.69 -8.19 14.43
N ASP A 165 22.74 -8.94 13.87
CA ASP A 165 22.92 -9.68 12.60
C ASP A 165 22.69 -8.80 11.35
N ASP A 166 22.75 -7.47 11.50
CA ASP A 166 22.50 -6.45 10.48
C ASP A 166 21.12 -6.55 9.80
N ARG A 167 20.19 -7.26 10.43
CA ARG A 167 18.81 -7.39 9.96
C ARG A 167 17.93 -6.29 10.53
N LEU A 168 17.08 -5.73 9.67
CA LEU A 168 15.98 -4.86 10.07
C LEU A 168 14.67 -5.64 9.97
N PRO A 169 13.99 -5.92 11.09
CA PRO A 169 12.71 -6.61 11.05
C PRO A 169 11.66 -5.82 10.25
N TRP A 170 10.84 -6.52 9.47
CA TRP A 170 9.87 -5.88 8.58
C TRP A 170 8.81 -5.07 9.35
N ASP A 171 8.40 -5.54 10.52
CA ASP A 171 7.50 -4.83 11.44
C ASP A 171 8.05 -3.47 11.89
N ILE A 172 9.37 -3.35 12.05
CA ILE A 172 10.04 -2.09 12.37
C ILE A 172 9.99 -1.13 11.17
N VAL A 173 10.20 -1.64 9.95
CA VAL A 173 10.05 -0.85 8.71
C VAL A 173 8.62 -0.36 8.54
N LEU A 174 7.62 -1.23 8.74
CA LEU A 174 6.20 -0.87 8.71
C LEU A 174 5.90 0.27 9.70
N ALA A 175 6.32 0.13 10.95
CA ALA A 175 6.09 1.13 11.98
C ALA A 175 6.77 2.48 11.67
N GLY A 176 8.01 2.46 11.17
CA GLY A 176 8.72 3.67 10.77
C GLY A 176 8.12 4.35 9.55
N TRP A 177 7.63 3.58 8.57
CA TRP A 177 6.92 4.15 7.43
C TRP A 177 5.59 4.81 7.84
N ASP A 178 4.81 4.14 8.68
CA ASP A 178 3.55 4.69 9.18
C ASP A 178 3.79 5.99 9.97
N ARG A 179 4.87 6.04 10.74
CA ARG A 179 5.37 7.24 11.43
C ARG A 179 5.73 8.35 10.44
N LEU A 180 6.53 8.03 9.41
CA LEU A 180 6.91 8.98 8.36
C LEU A 180 5.69 9.58 7.65
N CYS A 181 4.70 8.76 7.30
CA CYS A 181 3.48 9.23 6.64
C CYS A 181 2.74 10.26 7.48
N ARG A 182 2.62 10.04 8.80
CA ARG A 182 1.99 11.00 9.70
C ARG A 182 2.80 12.29 9.82
N ARG A 183 4.13 12.19 9.87
CA ARG A 183 5.04 13.35 9.91
C ARG A 183 4.94 14.22 8.67
N ILE A 184 4.98 13.61 7.48
CA ILE A 184 4.85 14.33 6.20
C ILE A 184 3.52 15.09 6.14
N VAL A 185 2.42 14.45 6.55
CA VAL A 185 1.09 15.04 6.39
C VAL A 185 0.77 16.06 7.48
N LEU A 186 1.02 15.73 8.74
CA LEU A 186 0.51 16.45 9.91
C LEU A 186 1.60 17.00 10.84
N GLY A 187 2.85 16.58 10.69
CA GLY A 187 3.98 17.04 11.51
C GLY A 187 4.44 16.05 12.58
N ASP A 188 5.48 16.44 13.32
CA ASP A 188 6.13 15.63 14.34
C ASP A 188 5.20 15.29 15.50
N ALA A 189 4.26 16.17 15.85
CA ALA A 189 3.25 15.89 16.87
C ALA A 189 2.37 14.65 16.55
N ALA A 190 2.20 14.31 15.26
CA ALA A 190 1.41 13.16 14.82
C ALA A 190 2.25 11.88 14.65
N ALA A 191 3.57 11.95 14.75
CA ALA A 191 4.49 10.86 14.42
C ALA A 191 4.11 9.55 15.13
N ASP A 192 3.89 9.65 16.44
CA ASP A 192 3.70 8.51 17.34
C ASP A 192 2.24 8.37 17.84
N ASP A 193 1.28 9.04 17.19
CA ASP A 193 -0.15 8.93 17.51
C ASP A 193 -0.72 7.56 17.10
N ALA A 194 -0.77 6.64 18.06
CA ALA A 194 -1.31 5.29 17.89
C ALA A 194 -2.82 5.27 17.60
N LEU A 195 -3.59 6.26 18.07
CA LEU A 195 -5.03 6.34 17.81
C LEU A 195 -5.27 6.76 16.36
N LEU A 196 -4.51 7.73 15.85
CA LEU A 196 -4.52 8.08 14.44
C LEU A 196 -4.15 6.89 13.56
N HIS A 197 -3.11 6.14 13.91
CA HIS A 197 -2.77 4.91 13.19
C HIS A 197 -3.93 3.91 13.15
N ARG A 198 -4.59 3.68 14.30
CA ARG A 198 -5.77 2.80 14.41
C ARG A 198 -6.91 3.30 13.52
N ASP A 199 -7.21 4.59 13.54
CA ASP A 199 -8.33 5.17 12.80
C ASP A 199 -8.08 5.15 11.27
N ILE A 200 -6.82 5.32 10.82
CA ILE A 200 -6.38 5.09 9.43
C ILE A 200 -6.63 3.63 9.02
N ARG A 201 -6.25 2.66 9.86
CA ARG A 201 -6.47 1.23 9.59
C ARG A 201 -7.94 0.86 9.56
N ALA A 202 -8.73 1.38 10.51
CA ALA A 202 -10.17 1.20 10.54
C ALA A 202 -10.80 1.69 9.23
N ARG A 203 -10.35 2.84 8.70
CA ARG A 203 -10.85 3.38 7.43
C ARG A 203 -10.53 2.49 6.23
N TYR A 204 -9.39 1.80 6.19
CA TYR A 204 -9.10 0.82 5.12
C TYR A 204 -9.93 -0.47 5.22
N GLN A 205 -10.23 -0.89 6.44
CA GLN A 205 -10.89 -2.15 6.72
C GLN A 205 -12.42 -2.01 6.78
N ALA A 206 -12.93 -0.79 6.83
CA ALA A 206 -14.35 -0.51 6.94
C ALA A 206 -15.14 -1.11 5.75
N PRO A 207 -16.21 -1.88 6.02
CA PRO A 207 -17.16 -2.24 4.98
C PRO A 207 -17.87 -0.98 4.44
N LEU A 208 -18.48 -1.10 3.25
CA LEU A 208 -19.21 0.00 2.60
C LEU A 208 -20.20 0.71 3.53
N THR A 209 -20.92 -0.07 4.35
CA THR A 209 -21.94 0.42 5.28
C THR A 209 -21.38 1.22 6.46
N ALA A 210 -20.09 1.06 6.80
CA ALA A 210 -19.43 1.76 7.90
C ALA A 210 -18.40 2.79 7.43
N LEU A 211 -18.28 3.00 6.11
CA LEU A 211 -17.24 3.83 5.51
C LEU A 211 -17.31 5.29 5.97
N GLY A 212 -18.53 5.86 5.98
CA GLY A 212 -18.77 7.24 6.40
C GLY A 212 -18.43 7.47 7.87
N GLN A 213 -18.76 6.51 8.75
CA GLN A 213 -18.40 6.60 10.17
C GLN A 213 -16.88 6.53 10.38
N ALA A 214 -16.19 5.62 9.67
CA ALA A 214 -14.75 5.50 9.76
C ALA A 214 -14.04 6.76 9.24
N GLU A 215 -14.56 7.38 8.18
CA GLU A 215 -14.08 8.66 7.66
C GLU A 215 -14.33 9.82 8.62
N GLN A 216 -15.54 9.93 9.17
CA GLN A 216 -15.85 10.95 10.18
C GLN A 216 -14.93 10.82 11.39
N THR A 217 -14.67 9.60 11.85
CA THR A 217 -13.76 9.31 12.98
C THR A 217 -12.34 9.76 12.65
N LEU A 218 -11.84 9.44 11.44
CA LEU A 218 -10.51 9.88 10.99
C LEU A 218 -10.43 11.41 10.89
N ASN A 219 -11.44 12.07 10.33
CA ASN A 219 -11.48 13.53 10.21
C ASN A 219 -11.48 14.21 11.58
N GLN A 220 -12.26 13.71 12.54
CA GLN A 220 -12.24 14.19 13.92
C GLN A 220 -10.88 14.00 14.59
N ARG A 221 -10.20 12.88 14.30
CA ARG A 221 -8.86 12.59 14.84
C ARG A 221 -7.80 13.54 14.32
N ILE A 222 -7.86 13.96 13.05
CA ILE A 222 -6.85 14.84 12.45
C ILE A 222 -7.08 16.34 12.76
N GLU A 223 -8.30 16.74 13.09
CA GLU A 223 -8.70 18.12 13.35
C GLU A 223 -7.74 18.90 14.28
N PRO A 224 -7.24 18.36 15.41
CA PRO A 224 -6.31 19.10 16.27
C PRO A 224 -5.02 19.52 15.57
N TYR A 225 -4.50 18.71 14.64
CA TYR A 225 -3.29 19.00 13.86
C TYR A 225 -3.54 20.09 12.80
N LEU A 226 -4.77 20.23 12.34
CA LEU A 226 -5.14 21.20 11.29
C LEU A 226 -5.38 22.61 11.84
N ARG A 227 -5.60 22.77 13.14
CA ARG A 227 -5.78 24.09 13.78
C ARG A 227 -4.49 24.91 13.82
N ALA A 228 -3.35 24.24 13.88
CA ALA A 228 -2.02 24.84 13.90
C ALA A 228 -1.05 23.91 13.16
N PRO A 229 -1.16 23.82 11.81
CA PRO A 229 -0.35 22.89 11.05
C PRO A 229 1.13 23.27 11.13
N GLU A 230 2.00 22.29 11.35
CA GLU A 230 3.45 22.51 11.42
C GLU A 230 4.00 22.96 10.06
N ALA A 231 4.90 23.94 10.06
CA ALA A 231 5.48 24.48 8.83
C ALA A 231 6.20 23.41 8.01
N GLY A 232 5.97 23.41 6.69
CA GLY A 232 6.57 22.44 5.76
C GLY A 232 5.79 21.13 5.61
N THR A 233 4.78 20.87 6.45
CA THR A 233 3.87 19.73 6.29
C THR A 233 2.86 19.95 5.16
N LEU A 234 2.25 18.86 4.68
CA LEU A 234 1.20 18.98 3.66
C LEU A 234 -0.04 19.72 4.19
N ALA A 235 -0.38 19.54 5.48
CA ALA A 235 -1.48 20.26 6.11
C ALA A 235 -1.26 21.79 6.15
N ALA A 236 0.00 22.25 6.15
CA ALA A 236 0.32 23.69 6.14
C ALA A 236 0.25 24.33 4.75
N VAL A 237 0.29 23.54 3.67
CA VAL A 237 0.31 24.03 2.28
C VAL A 237 -1.10 24.11 1.68
N VAL A 238 -2.04 23.35 2.23
CA VAL A 238 -3.42 23.26 1.73
C VAL A 238 -4.32 24.31 2.36
N ASP A 239 -5.29 24.80 1.59
CA ASP A 239 -6.31 25.73 2.09
C ASP A 239 -7.09 25.11 3.25
N ALA A 240 -7.40 25.92 4.26
CA ALA A 240 -8.08 25.47 5.48
C ALA A 240 -9.42 24.76 5.19
N SER A 241 -10.14 25.17 4.13
CA SER A 241 -11.43 24.55 3.74
C SER A 241 -11.28 23.14 3.17
N ALA A 242 -10.11 22.79 2.63
CA ALA A 242 -9.81 21.48 2.04
C ALA A 242 -8.89 20.63 2.92
N ALA A 243 -8.30 21.21 3.98
CA ALA A 243 -7.22 20.61 4.75
C ALA A 243 -7.55 19.22 5.32
N ALA A 244 -8.76 19.04 5.87
CA ALA A 244 -9.17 17.76 6.43
C ALA A 244 -9.29 16.66 5.35
N GLN A 245 -9.99 16.96 4.26
CA GLN A 245 -10.18 16.01 3.16
C GLN A 245 -8.85 15.64 2.50
N VAL A 246 -8.00 16.63 2.22
CA VAL A 246 -6.69 16.41 1.58
C VAL A 246 -5.77 15.64 2.51
N SER A 247 -5.67 16.02 3.78
CA SER A 247 -4.82 15.34 4.75
C SER A 247 -5.24 13.89 4.99
N ALA A 248 -6.55 13.62 5.14
CA ALA A 248 -7.06 12.26 5.24
C ALA A 248 -6.74 11.44 3.97
N HIS A 249 -6.94 12.02 2.78
CA HIS A 249 -6.60 11.38 1.51
C HIS A 249 -5.10 11.07 1.39
N MET A 250 -4.23 12.00 1.78
CA MET A 250 -2.78 11.86 1.75
C MET A 250 -2.29 10.80 2.75
N LEU A 251 -2.79 10.80 3.98
CA LEU A 251 -2.50 9.76 4.98
C LEU A 251 -2.87 8.37 4.44
N LEU A 252 -4.07 8.24 3.87
CA LEU A 252 -4.55 6.98 3.30
C LEU A 252 -3.82 6.57 2.01
N THR A 253 -3.12 7.48 1.36
CA THR A 253 -2.38 7.17 0.13
C THR A 253 -0.94 6.80 0.45
N LEU A 254 -0.24 7.64 1.24
CA LEU A 254 1.13 7.42 1.65
C LEU A 254 1.27 6.15 2.49
N THR A 255 0.40 5.93 3.48
CA THR A 255 0.46 4.75 4.36
C THR A 255 0.40 3.45 3.54
N ARG A 256 -0.48 3.39 2.54
CA ARG A 256 -0.62 2.19 1.68
C ARG A 256 0.57 2.00 0.74
N SER A 257 1.26 3.07 0.35
CA SER A 257 2.32 3.00 -0.65
C SER A 257 3.58 2.25 -0.19
N LEU A 258 3.66 1.85 1.08
CA LEU A 258 4.74 0.99 1.55
C LEU A 258 4.83 -0.34 0.81
N ASP A 259 3.69 -0.91 0.42
CA ASP A 259 3.68 -2.14 -0.40
C ASP A 259 4.45 -1.93 -1.70
N ARG A 260 4.28 -0.77 -2.33
CA ARG A 260 5.03 -0.36 -3.52
C ARG A 260 6.51 -0.17 -3.21
N GLY A 261 6.83 0.44 -2.07
CA GLY A 261 8.21 0.60 -1.57
C GLY A 261 8.94 -0.73 -1.35
N ALA A 262 8.28 -1.69 -0.70
CA ALA A 262 8.80 -3.04 -0.46
C ALA A 262 9.14 -3.75 -1.77
N ARG A 263 8.20 -3.71 -2.72
CA ARG A 263 8.37 -4.29 -4.06
C ARG A 263 9.46 -3.57 -4.86
N ALA A 264 9.55 -2.25 -4.75
CA ALA A 264 10.59 -1.46 -5.40
C ALA A 264 11.98 -1.80 -4.86
N LEU A 265 12.11 -1.92 -3.54
CA LEU A 265 13.36 -2.32 -2.90
C LEU A 265 13.76 -3.75 -3.31
N ALA A 266 12.80 -4.68 -3.43
CA ALA A 266 13.05 -6.03 -3.93
C ALA A 266 13.51 -6.02 -5.40
N LEU A 267 12.88 -5.22 -6.27
CA LEU A 267 13.34 -5.05 -7.66
C LEU A 267 14.76 -4.49 -7.71
N TRP A 268 15.03 -3.43 -6.96
CA TRP A 268 16.34 -2.82 -6.87
C TRP A 268 17.39 -3.83 -6.39
N ALA A 269 17.09 -4.64 -5.37
CA ALA A 269 18.04 -5.65 -4.88
C ALA A 269 18.32 -6.76 -5.91
N THR A 270 17.41 -7.02 -6.87
CA THR A 270 17.64 -8.04 -7.90
C THR A 270 18.52 -7.59 -9.06
N ALA A 271 18.56 -6.29 -9.38
CA ALA A 271 19.25 -5.80 -10.59
C ALA A 271 19.87 -4.40 -10.49
N GLY A 272 19.80 -3.74 -9.33
CA GLY A 272 20.26 -2.38 -9.09
C GLY A 272 19.46 -1.33 -9.85
N GLY A 273 20.14 -0.25 -10.26
CA GLY A 273 19.57 0.89 -10.97
C GLY A 273 19.21 2.07 -10.05
N ALA A 274 18.59 3.09 -10.64
CA ALA A 274 18.12 4.26 -9.89
C ALA A 274 16.90 3.89 -9.03
N PRO A 275 16.84 4.27 -7.75
CA PRO A 275 15.67 4.03 -6.89
C PRO A 275 14.35 4.52 -7.49
N ALA A 276 14.33 5.70 -8.12
CA ALA A 276 13.15 6.23 -8.79
C ALA A 276 12.62 5.29 -9.90
N ALA A 277 13.53 4.63 -10.63
CA ALA A 277 13.16 3.65 -11.64
C ALA A 277 12.54 2.39 -11.01
N ALA A 278 13.07 1.92 -9.88
CA ALA A 278 12.50 0.79 -9.15
C ALA A 278 11.10 1.10 -8.58
N VAL A 279 10.89 2.31 -8.05
CA VAL A 279 9.58 2.78 -7.56
C VAL A 279 8.55 2.81 -8.68
N ALA A 280 8.90 3.40 -9.82
CA ALA A 280 7.99 3.48 -10.95
C ALA A 280 7.68 2.11 -11.56
N GLU A 281 8.69 1.25 -11.74
CA GLU A 281 8.47 -0.11 -12.24
C GLU A 281 7.66 -0.96 -11.27
N SER A 282 7.86 -0.80 -9.96
CA SER A 282 7.04 -1.48 -8.94
C SER A 282 5.56 -1.14 -9.10
N GLY A 283 5.23 0.14 -9.29
CA GLY A 283 3.85 0.59 -9.53
C GLY A 283 3.26 0.04 -10.83
N ARG A 284 4.06 -0.10 -11.89
CA ARG A 284 3.62 -0.70 -13.17
C ARG A 284 3.42 -2.21 -13.06
N LEU A 285 4.40 -2.91 -12.50
CA LEU A 285 4.43 -4.37 -12.44
C LEU A 285 3.42 -4.94 -11.44
N TRP A 286 3.22 -4.24 -10.32
CA TRP A 286 2.33 -4.64 -9.24
C TRP A 286 1.59 -3.41 -8.68
N PRO A 287 0.64 -2.85 -9.47
CA PRO A 287 -0.16 -1.72 -9.03
C PRO A 287 -0.90 -2.03 -7.72
N ASP A 288 -1.24 -0.99 -6.97
CA ASP A 288 -1.93 -1.12 -5.68
C ASP A 288 -3.31 -1.77 -5.80
N TRP A 289 -3.85 -1.83 -7.02
CA TRP A 289 -5.13 -2.41 -7.40
C TRP A 289 -4.95 -3.31 -8.61
N SER A 290 -5.58 -4.47 -8.58
CA SER A 290 -5.62 -5.37 -9.72
C SER A 290 -6.61 -4.88 -10.79
N HIS A 291 -7.74 -4.32 -10.33
CA HIS A 291 -8.82 -3.84 -11.17
C HIS A 291 -9.49 -2.62 -10.52
N MET A 292 -10.04 -1.74 -11.36
CA MET A 292 -10.90 -0.63 -10.97
C MET A 292 -12.29 -0.84 -11.55
N VAL A 293 -13.33 -0.56 -10.79
CA VAL A 293 -14.71 -0.51 -11.26
C VAL A 293 -15.20 0.91 -11.15
N TYR A 294 -15.55 1.48 -12.31
CA TYR A 294 -16.21 2.75 -12.42
C TYR A 294 -17.71 2.51 -12.62
N VAL A 295 -18.54 3.21 -11.86
CA VAL A 295 -20.00 3.19 -12.04
C VAL A 295 -20.41 4.49 -12.72
N VAL A 296 -21.06 4.36 -13.86
CA VAL A 296 -21.54 5.49 -14.66
C VAL A 296 -22.60 6.27 -13.88
N ALA A 297 -22.32 7.54 -13.55
CA ALA A 297 -23.25 8.38 -12.79
C ALA A 297 -24.36 9.01 -13.65
N ALA A 298 -24.05 9.31 -14.92
CA ALA A 298 -24.99 9.88 -15.88
C ALA A 298 -24.82 9.21 -17.25
N PRO A 299 -25.88 9.06 -18.05
CA PRO A 299 -25.77 8.47 -19.38
C PRO A 299 -24.78 9.23 -20.28
N PHE A 300 -23.97 8.50 -21.05
CA PHE A 300 -23.07 9.11 -22.04
C PHE A 300 -22.83 8.19 -23.23
N ARG A 301 -22.29 8.79 -24.31
CA ARG A 301 -21.86 8.08 -25.51
C ARG A 301 -20.34 8.12 -25.65
N TRP A 302 -19.74 7.00 -26.03
CA TRP A 302 -18.30 6.93 -26.31
C TRP A 302 -18.03 5.95 -27.47
N ARG A 303 -17.43 6.45 -28.55
CA ARG A 303 -17.12 5.68 -29.78
C ARG A 303 -18.31 4.88 -30.33
N GLY A 304 -19.50 5.47 -30.25
CA GLY A 304 -20.77 4.84 -30.64
C GLY A 304 -21.41 3.97 -29.56
N PHE A 305 -20.69 3.64 -28.48
CA PHE A 305 -21.25 2.93 -27.33
C PHE A 305 -22.11 3.82 -26.46
N GLU A 306 -23.25 3.27 -26.00
CA GLU A 306 -24.16 3.93 -25.08
C GLU A 306 -24.02 3.33 -23.68
N PHE A 307 -23.87 4.22 -22.70
CA PHE A 307 -23.81 3.89 -21.29
C PHE A 307 -24.99 4.52 -20.56
N SER A 308 -25.66 3.73 -19.73
CA SER A 308 -26.73 4.18 -18.84
C SER A 308 -26.17 4.50 -17.45
N CYS A 309 -26.90 5.31 -16.69
CA CYS A 309 -26.64 5.46 -15.26
C CYS A 309 -26.66 4.09 -14.57
N GLY A 310 -25.65 3.82 -13.74
CA GLY A 310 -25.44 2.56 -13.05
C GLY A 310 -24.65 1.51 -13.82
N ASP A 311 -24.35 1.71 -15.12
CA ASP A 311 -23.54 0.75 -15.87
C ASP A 311 -22.13 0.64 -15.27
N PRO A 312 -21.62 -0.58 -15.01
CA PRO A 312 -20.27 -0.78 -14.51
C PRO A 312 -19.25 -0.93 -15.65
N ILE A 313 -18.12 -0.22 -15.53
CA ILE A 313 -16.94 -0.37 -16.37
C ILE A 313 -15.82 -0.96 -15.50
N LEU A 314 -15.36 -2.17 -15.83
CA LEU A 314 -14.28 -2.86 -15.14
C LEU A 314 -12.96 -2.67 -15.89
N VAL A 315 -12.04 -1.91 -15.33
CA VAL A 315 -10.70 -1.68 -15.87
C VAL A 315 -9.69 -2.65 -15.23
N PRO A 316 -9.13 -3.61 -15.99
CA PRO A 316 -8.16 -4.59 -15.48
C PRO A 316 -6.73 -4.01 -15.44
N VAL A 317 -6.50 -3.10 -14.50
CA VAL A 317 -5.25 -2.32 -14.35
C VAL A 317 -3.99 -3.17 -14.43
N ALA A 318 -3.88 -4.23 -13.63
CA ALA A 318 -2.68 -5.06 -13.57
C ALA A 318 -2.38 -5.82 -14.88
N TRP A 319 -3.41 -6.07 -15.70
CA TRP A 319 -3.23 -6.67 -17.02
C TRP A 319 -2.81 -5.62 -18.05
N LEU A 320 -3.49 -4.46 -18.08
CA LEU A 320 -3.21 -3.39 -19.03
C LEU A 320 -1.78 -2.86 -18.90
N LEU A 321 -1.25 -2.78 -17.66
CA LEU A 321 0.14 -2.40 -17.40
C LEU A 321 1.18 -3.47 -17.78
N ARG A 322 0.71 -4.64 -18.21
CA ARG A 322 1.52 -5.75 -18.72
C ARG A 322 1.08 -6.25 -20.10
N ASP A 323 0.42 -5.37 -20.85
CA ASP A 323 0.02 -5.62 -22.24
C ASP A 323 1.25 -5.46 -23.16
N ASP A 324 1.54 -6.50 -23.95
CA ASP A 324 2.67 -6.52 -24.89
C ASP A 324 2.45 -5.60 -26.10
N ARG A 325 1.23 -5.15 -26.34
CA ARG A 325 0.92 -4.10 -27.32
C ARG A 325 1.30 -2.70 -26.84
N ALA A 326 1.32 -2.49 -25.52
CA ALA A 326 1.58 -1.20 -24.91
C ALA A 326 3.01 -1.06 -24.39
N PHE A 327 3.64 -2.18 -23.99
CA PHE A 327 4.95 -2.20 -23.34
C PHE A 327 5.86 -3.29 -23.90
N THR A 328 7.13 -2.96 -24.15
CA THR A 328 8.14 -3.95 -24.59
C THR A 328 8.59 -4.79 -23.39
N ASP A 329 8.62 -6.12 -23.52
CA ASP A 329 8.92 -7.05 -22.41
C ASP A 329 8.14 -6.72 -21.12
N PRO A 330 6.79 -6.76 -21.16
CA PRO A 330 5.93 -6.22 -20.10
C PRO A 330 6.12 -6.88 -18.73
N ASP A 331 6.70 -8.06 -18.66
CA ASP A 331 6.96 -8.82 -17.43
C ASP A 331 8.37 -8.68 -16.88
N ARG A 332 9.24 -7.94 -17.56
CA ARG A 332 10.63 -7.74 -17.16
C ARG A 332 10.78 -6.47 -16.34
N TYR A 333 11.70 -6.49 -15.37
CA TYR A 333 12.18 -5.25 -14.76
C TYR A 333 13.18 -4.58 -15.70
N ALA A 334 12.80 -3.41 -16.23
CA ALA A 334 13.64 -2.64 -17.14
C ALA A 334 13.81 -1.20 -16.60
N PRO A 335 14.83 -0.94 -15.76
CA PRO A 335 15.01 0.38 -15.13
C PRO A 335 15.24 1.52 -16.13
N GLY A 336 15.72 1.22 -17.34
CA GLY A 336 15.93 2.19 -18.42
C GLY A 336 14.77 2.34 -19.42
N ARG A 337 13.59 1.73 -19.19
CA ARG A 337 12.53 1.72 -20.21
C ARG A 337 11.93 3.11 -20.46
N GLU A 338 11.81 3.49 -21.73
CA GLU A 338 11.32 4.79 -22.16
C GLU A 338 9.79 4.91 -22.08
N ASP A 339 9.09 3.79 -22.26
CA ASP A 339 7.62 3.67 -22.23
C ASP A 339 7.00 3.83 -20.83
N ARG A 340 7.81 4.04 -19.79
CA ARG A 340 7.36 4.27 -18.41
C ARG A 340 6.39 5.44 -18.28
N ARG A 341 6.58 6.49 -19.09
CA ARG A 341 5.67 7.66 -19.09
C ARG A 341 4.24 7.27 -19.41
N ARG A 342 4.03 6.24 -20.24
CA ARG A 342 2.70 5.73 -20.58
C ARG A 342 2.02 5.09 -19.38
N ALA A 343 2.75 4.31 -18.57
CA ALA A 343 2.21 3.74 -17.34
C ALA A 343 1.83 4.83 -16.32
N ALA A 344 2.67 5.86 -16.17
CA ALA A 344 2.38 6.99 -15.27
C ALA A 344 1.19 7.85 -15.75
N ALA A 345 0.97 7.92 -17.06
CA ALA A 345 -0.16 8.61 -17.65
C ALA A 345 -1.49 7.87 -17.47
N PHE A 346 -1.48 6.56 -17.21
CA PHE A 346 -2.70 5.76 -17.09
C PHE A 346 -3.41 5.99 -15.75
N PRO A 347 -4.58 6.66 -15.73
CA PRO A 347 -5.14 7.16 -14.47
C PRO A 347 -5.64 6.06 -13.53
N ALA A 348 -6.12 4.94 -14.08
CA ALA A 348 -6.55 3.80 -13.29
C ALA A 348 -5.38 3.10 -12.57
N ALA A 349 -4.14 3.30 -13.02
CA ALA A 349 -2.93 2.79 -12.36
C ALA A 349 -2.45 3.64 -11.18
N ARG A 350 -2.99 4.85 -11.03
CA ARG A 350 -2.57 5.79 -9.97
C ARG A 350 -3.02 5.32 -8.60
N VAL A 351 -2.40 5.83 -7.55
CA VAL A 351 -2.75 5.46 -6.18
C VAL A 351 -4.21 5.80 -5.88
N CYS A 352 -4.81 6.89 -6.37
CA CYS A 352 -6.26 7.09 -6.14
C CYS A 352 -7.19 6.34 -7.11
N GLY A 353 -6.68 5.82 -8.23
CA GLY A 353 -7.48 5.23 -9.30
C GLY A 353 -8.43 6.23 -9.99
N GLY A 354 -8.16 7.53 -9.86
CA GLY A 354 -8.95 8.62 -10.45
C GLY A 354 -8.31 9.18 -11.72
N THR A 355 -9.11 9.88 -12.53
CA THR A 355 -8.68 10.55 -13.77
C THR A 355 -7.92 11.85 -13.53
N THR A 356 -8.17 12.53 -12.41
CA THR A 356 -7.40 13.71 -12.05
C THR A 356 -5.98 13.31 -11.69
N ASN A 357 -5.01 14.19 -11.99
CA ASN A 357 -3.64 14.08 -11.49
C ASN A 357 -3.70 14.14 -9.96
N CYS A 358 -3.88 12.97 -9.34
CA CYS A 358 -3.86 12.80 -7.91
C CYS A 358 -2.55 13.41 -7.41
N PRO A 359 -2.58 14.50 -6.62
CA PRO A 359 -1.35 15.10 -6.12
C PRO A 359 -0.52 14.11 -5.29
N ALA A 360 -1.20 13.11 -4.73
CA ALA A 360 -0.56 12.07 -3.93
C ALA A 360 0.35 11.13 -4.73
N GLU A 361 0.14 10.93 -6.04
CA GLU A 361 0.97 10.03 -6.84
C GLU A 361 2.43 10.50 -6.91
N GLU A 362 2.61 11.79 -7.15
CA GLU A 362 3.93 12.39 -7.25
C GLU A 362 4.62 12.39 -5.88
N LEU A 363 3.90 12.82 -4.84
CA LEU A 363 4.42 12.83 -3.47
C LEU A 363 4.77 11.43 -2.95
N VAL A 364 3.96 10.41 -3.28
CA VAL A 364 4.28 9.01 -2.96
C VAL A 364 5.56 8.58 -3.66
N SER A 365 5.66 8.85 -4.96
CA SER A 365 6.82 8.45 -5.76
C SER A 365 8.10 9.13 -5.25
N GLU A 366 8.02 10.40 -4.91
CA GLU A 366 9.11 11.20 -4.37
C GLU A 366 9.52 10.73 -2.96
N THR A 367 8.56 10.50 -2.07
CA THR A 367 8.81 9.97 -0.72
C THR A 367 9.51 8.62 -0.77
N LEU A 368 8.98 7.69 -1.58
CA LEU A 368 9.55 6.36 -1.74
C LEU A 368 10.94 6.42 -2.36
N THR A 369 11.16 7.31 -3.33
CA THR A 369 12.47 7.49 -3.97
C THR A 369 13.50 7.97 -2.96
N ALA A 370 13.22 9.06 -2.22
CA ALA A 370 14.13 9.58 -1.21
C ALA A 370 14.43 8.57 -0.09
N PHE A 371 13.40 7.83 0.33
CA PHE A 371 13.54 6.76 1.33
C PHE A 371 14.44 5.62 0.82
N LEU A 372 14.23 5.12 -0.40
CA LEU A 372 15.05 4.07 -1.00
C LEU A 372 16.47 4.55 -1.33
N GLU A 373 16.65 5.78 -1.80
CA GLU A 373 17.97 6.39 -2.04
C GLU A 373 18.80 6.39 -0.76
N THR A 374 18.21 6.81 0.36
CA THR A 374 18.88 6.82 1.65
C THR A 374 19.25 5.40 2.10
N ILE A 375 18.30 4.46 2.00
CA ILE A 375 18.54 3.05 2.34
C ILE A 375 19.67 2.44 1.50
N THR A 376 19.62 2.62 0.18
CA THR A 376 20.57 2.00 -0.77
C THR A 376 21.94 2.67 -0.76
N THR A 377 22.02 3.92 -0.32
CA THR A 377 23.29 4.63 -0.08
C THR A 377 23.95 4.20 1.23
N ALA A 378 23.18 4.06 2.31
CA ALA A 378 23.72 3.73 3.64
C ALA A 378 23.87 2.21 3.89
N SER A 379 23.29 1.37 3.03
CA SER A 379 23.34 -0.08 3.18
C SER A 379 23.41 -0.81 1.84
N ASN A 380 23.59 -2.13 1.88
CA ASN A 380 23.46 -3.04 0.76
C ASN A 380 22.23 -3.94 0.99
N PRO A 381 21.03 -3.50 0.59
CA PRO A 381 19.81 -4.29 0.70
C PRO A 381 19.93 -5.60 -0.07
N THR A 382 19.72 -6.73 0.61
CA THR A 382 19.73 -8.06 0.02
C THR A 382 18.35 -8.70 0.17
N LEU A 383 17.80 -9.19 -0.93
CA LEU A 383 16.51 -9.89 -0.93
C LEU A 383 16.68 -11.31 -0.39
N VAL A 384 16.07 -11.61 0.76
CA VAL A 384 16.05 -12.95 1.35
C VAL A 384 14.88 -13.76 0.81
N GLU A 385 13.71 -13.14 0.70
CA GLU A 385 12.50 -13.75 0.16
C GLU A 385 11.70 -12.78 -0.71
N PRO A 386 11.12 -13.25 -1.84
CA PRO A 386 11.27 -14.59 -2.39
C PRO A 386 12.60 -14.77 -3.16
N ARG A 387 13.31 -15.88 -2.90
CA ARG A 387 14.62 -16.18 -3.54
C ARG A 387 14.56 -16.37 -5.06
N THR A 388 13.37 -16.65 -5.58
CA THR A 388 13.16 -16.89 -7.01
C THR A 388 12.86 -15.62 -7.80
N LEU A 389 12.82 -14.45 -7.14
CA LEU A 389 12.61 -13.18 -7.84
C LEU A 389 13.84 -12.87 -8.69
N SER A 390 13.64 -12.63 -9.98
CA SER A 390 14.69 -12.20 -10.90
C SER A 390 14.16 -11.11 -11.83
N ALA A 391 15.02 -10.23 -12.32
CA ALA A 391 14.62 -9.18 -13.24
C ALA A 391 14.01 -9.71 -14.55
N GLU A 392 14.42 -10.91 -14.99
CA GLU A 392 13.96 -11.56 -16.22
C GLU A 392 12.64 -12.32 -16.06
N CYS A 393 12.32 -12.78 -14.85
CA CYS A 393 11.13 -13.60 -14.60
C CYS A 393 10.43 -13.11 -13.35
N LEU A 394 9.60 -12.08 -13.50
CA LEU A 394 8.81 -11.55 -12.40
C LEU A 394 7.49 -12.30 -12.23
N PRO A 395 7.07 -12.57 -10.99
CA PRO A 395 5.76 -13.14 -10.75
C PRO A 395 4.68 -12.12 -11.14
N ALA A 396 3.52 -12.65 -11.56
CA ALA A 396 2.36 -11.82 -11.88
C ALA A 396 1.78 -11.10 -10.65
N ARG A 397 2.15 -11.56 -9.44
CA ARG A 397 1.86 -10.90 -8.16
C ARG A 397 3.06 -11.07 -7.22
N LEU A 398 3.43 -10.00 -6.53
CA LEU A 398 4.43 -10.02 -5.46
C LEU A 398 3.79 -9.43 -4.21
N ASP A 399 3.53 -10.28 -3.22
CA ASP A 399 2.94 -9.83 -1.95
C ASP A 399 4.00 -9.17 -1.09
N ALA A 400 3.76 -7.92 -0.68
CA ALA A 400 4.73 -7.13 0.08
C ALA A 400 4.99 -7.73 1.48
N ASP A 401 3.99 -8.37 2.08
CA ASP A 401 4.10 -9.07 3.37
C ASP A 401 4.98 -10.33 3.31
N ARG A 402 5.32 -10.82 2.11
CA ARG A 402 6.25 -11.93 1.87
C ARG A 402 7.67 -11.47 1.50
N ILE A 403 7.87 -10.17 1.32
CA ILE A 403 9.20 -9.63 1.03
C ILE A 403 10.01 -9.61 2.32
N ARG A 404 11.19 -10.22 2.30
CA ARG A 404 12.14 -10.19 3.42
C ARG A 404 13.46 -9.64 2.91
N MET A 405 13.97 -8.64 3.60
CA MET A 405 15.19 -7.92 3.24
C MET A 405 16.20 -7.99 4.39
N GLU A 406 17.46 -8.07 4.03
CA GLU A 406 18.60 -7.83 4.92
C GLU A 406 19.28 -6.51 4.53
N PHE A 407 19.80 -5.76 5.49
CA PHE A 407 20.34 -4.43 5.26
C PHE A 407 21.77 -4.32 5.80
N ILE A 408 22.71 -4.90 5.06
CA ILE A 408 24.12 -4.93 5.45
C ILE A 408 24.68 -3.52 5.36
N ALA A 409 25.26 -2.98 6.42
CA ALA A 409 25.82 -1.63 6.38
C ALA A 409 27.03 -1.58 5.43
N ARG A 410 27.15 -0.52 4.62
CA ARG A 410 28.31 -0.32 3.74
C ARG A 410 29.54 0.11 4.53
N ASP A 411 29.32 0.99 5.49
CA ASP A 411 30.30 1.38 6.50
C ASP A 411 29.77 1.00 7.89
N PRO A 412 30.63 0.63 8.85
CA PRO A 412 30.24 0.50 10.24
C PRO A 412 29.83 1.89 10.74
N LEU A 413 28.55 2.25 10.60
CA LEU A 413 28.02 3.49 11.15
C LEU A 413 28.37 3.54 12.64
N PRO A 414 28.85 4.69 13.16
CA PRO A 414 29.02 4.89 14.58
C PRO A 414 27.69 4.56 15.26
N ARG A 415 27.65 3.43 15.99
CA ARG A 415 26.46 3.07 16.75
C ARG A 415 26.37 4.05 17.90
N ASP A 416 25.29 4.82 17.93
CA ASP A 416 25.07 5.87 18.92
C ASP A 416 24.96 5.22 20.31
N SER A 417 26.08 5.19 21.03
CA SER A 417 26.21 4.47 22.29
C SER A 417 25.38 5.12 23.41
N ALA A 418 24.93 6.37 23.19
CA ALA A 418 24.11 7.13 24.12
C ALA A 418 22.63 6.71 24.10
N VAL A 419 22.11 6.18 22.99
CA VAL A 419 20.72 5.72 22.88
C VAL A 419 20.50 4.37 23.59
N LEU A 420 21.58 3.66 23.92
CA LEU A 420 21.54 2.35 24.57
C LEU A 420 21.60 2.37 26.10
N MET A 421 21.84 3.53 26.71
CA MET A 421 22.08 3.62 28.16
C MET A 421 20.84 3.98 28.99
N PHE A 422 19.73 4.47 28.40
CA PHE A 422 18.72 5.17 29.20
C PHE A 422 17.25 4.71 29.11
N ASP A 423 16.88 3.63 28.39
CA ASP A 423 15.47 3.16 28.48
C ASP A 423 15.24 1.65 28.48
N THR A 424 16.25 0.84 28.18
CA THR A 424 16.26 -0.57 28.56
C THR A 424 17.69 -0.92 28.91
N GLY A 425 17.94 -1.54 30.08
CA GLY A 425 19.23 -2.17 30.37
C GLY A 425 19.47 -3.32 29.40
N SER A 426 19.89 -2.97 28.19
CA SER A 426 19.88 -3.80 27.01
C SER A 426 21.08 -4.73 26.97
N VAL A 427 20.83 -5.92 26.43
CA VAL A 427 21.75 -6.97 25.99
C VAL A 427 22.98 -6.43 25.20
N GLU A 428 22.87 -5.23 24.65
CA GLU A 428 23.77 -4.66 23.65
C GLU A 428 25.19 -4.32 24.17
N ASP A 429 25.37 -3.97 25.44
CA ASP A 429 26.71 -3.73 26.01
C ASP A 429 27.53 -5.03 26.23
N LEU A 430 26.86 -6.19 26.28
CA LEU A 430 27.48 -7.48 26.60
C LEU A 430 27.97 -8.24 25.37
N VAL A 431 27.39 -7.99 24.20
CA VAL A 431 27.81 -8.62 22.92
C VAL A 431 29.16 -8.08 22.44
N MET A 432 29.49 -6.83 22.79
CA MET A 432 30.75 -6.19 22.39
C MET A 432 32.00 -6.70 23.13
N ARG A 433 31.84 -7.53 24.18
CA ARG A 433 32.96 -8.05 24.99
C ARG A 433 32.93 -9.58 25.10
N GLY A 434 33.27 -10.28 24.01
CA GLY A 434 33.73 -11.68 24.01
C GLY A 434 32.77 -12.71 24.63
N ASN A 435 31.97 -13.36 23.77
CA ASN A 435 30.93 -14.31 24.14
C ASN A 435 31.42 -15.51 24.97
N ARG A 436 30.83 -15.69 26.16
CA ARG A 436 30.70 -16.99 26.86
C ARG A 436 29.20 -17.32 27.00
N PRO A 437 28.74 -18.54 26.71
CA PRO A 437 27.34 -18.98 26.83
C PRO A 437 26.65 -18.61 28.16
N GLY A 438 27.41 -18.52 29.25
CA GLY A 438 26.89 -18.11 30.56
C GLY A 438 26.24 -16.72 30.61
N ARG A 439 26.67 -15.77 29.77
CA ARG A 439 26.14 -14.40 29.77
C ARG A 439 24.74 -14.27 29.15
N TYR A 440 24.37 -15.15 28.23
CA TYR A 440 22.98 -15.22 27.73
C TYR A 440 22.03 -15.68 28.85
N GLY A 441 22.49 -16.56 29.74
CA GLY A 441 21.74 -16.96 30.94
C GLY A 441 21.51 -15.79 31.90
N GLU A 442 22.53 -14.96 32.15
CA GLU A 442 22.42 -13.77 33.01
C GLU A 442 21.43 -12.73 32.44
N LEU A 443 21.45 -12.51 31.13
CA LEU A 443 20.54 -11.57 30.45
C LEU A 443 19.10 -12.07 30.40
N ALA A 444 18.91 -13.36 30.16
CA ALA A 444 17.59 -13.98 30.25
C ALA A 444 17.05 -13.85 31.68
N ALA A 445 17.87 -14.10 32.71
CA ALA A 445 17.49 -13.90 34.10
C ALA A 445 17.11 -12.43 34.42
N ALA A 446 17.90 -11.46 33.95
CA ALA A 446 17.60 -10.04 34.13
C ALA A 446 16.30 -9.61 33.42
N SER A 447 16.06 -10.12 32.21
CA SER A 447 14.82 -9.86 31.46
C SER A 447 13.61 -10.46 32.13
N ALA A 448 13.73 -11.68 32.66
CA ALA A 448 12.66 -12.30 33.44
C ALA A 448 12.36 -11.54 34.74
N ALA A 449 13.39 -11.04 35.44
CA ALA A 449 13.19 -10.21 36.63
C ALA A 449 12.41 -8.93 36.31
N ARG A 450 12.71 -8.25 35.19
CA ARG A 450 11.97 -7.06 34.74
C ARG A 450 10.52 -7.37 34.37
N LEU A 451 10.28 -8.49 33.69
CA LEU A 451 8.93 -8.94 33.36
C LEU A 451 8.11 -9.25 34.63
N ARG A 452 8.73 -9.84 35.66
CA ARG A 452 8.11 -10.05 36.97
C ARG A 452 7.79 -8.73 37.68
N ASP A 453 8.72 -7.80 37.69
CA ASP A 453 8.53 -6.47 38.29
C ASP A 453 7.42 -5.68 37.57
N HIS A 454 7.37 -5.73 36.24
CA HIS A 454 6.29 -5.13 35.46
C HIS A 454 4.94 -5.83 35.71
N ALA A 455 4.91 -7.17 35.78
CA ALA A 455 3.71 -7.91 36.16
C ALA A 455 3.21 -7.51 37.55
N GLN A 456 4.10 -7.32 38.51
CA GLN A 456 3.74 -6.88 39.86
C GLN A 456 3.16 -5.46 39.84
N ARG A 457 3.80 -4.51 39.16
CA ARG A 457 3.26 -3.14 39.00
C ARG A 457 1.86 -3.11 38.38
N LEU A 458 1.59 -3.99 37.41
CA LEU A 458 0.26 -4.10 36.81
C LEU A 458 -0.78 -4.64 37.80
N ARG A 459 -0.41 -5.60 38.66
CA ARG A 459 -1.29 -6.09 39.75
C ARG A 459 -1.51 -5.01 40.79
N ASP A 460 -0.45 -4.34 41.25
CA ASP A 460 -0.55 -3.26 42.23
C ASP A 460 -1.44 -2.12 41.72
N CYS A 461 -1.34 -1.80 40.43
CA CYS A 461 -2.23 -0.84 39.78
C CYS A 461 -3.68 -1.32 39.77
N ALA A 462 -3.91 -2.59 39.41
CA ALA A 462 -5.24 -3.20 39.40
C ALA A 462 -5.88 -3.27 40.80
N ASP A 463 -5.07 -3.49 41.85
CA ASP A 463 -5.49 -3.54 43.26
C ASP A 463 -5.61 -2.14 43.89
N GLY A 464 -5.19 -1.08 43.18
CA GLY A 464 -5.23 0.29 43.67
C GLY A 464 -6.64 0.79 43.96
N VAL A 465 -6.78 1.62 45.00
CA VAL A 465 -8.07 2.15 45.50
C VAL A 465 -8.86 2.86 44.40
N ASP A 466 -8.17 3.53 43.46
CA ASP A 466 -8.80 4.26 42.36
C ASP A 466 -9.50 3.34 41.34
N LEU A 467 -9.12 2.06 41.27
CA LEU A 467 -9.72 1.04 40.39
C LEU A 467 -10.59 0.02 41.14
N ALA A 468 -10.85 0.24 42.44
CA ALA A 468 -11.67 -0.64 43.25
C ALA A 468 -13.18 -0.53 42.96
N ASP A 469 -13.62 0.59 42.37
CA ASP A 469 -15.01 0.83 41.97
C ASP A 469 -15.43 -0.09 40.82
N ASP A 470 -16.63 -0.69 40.91
CA ASP A 470 -17.20 -1.61 39.92
C ASP A 470 -17.22 -1.03 38.50
N ARG A 471 -17.29 0.29 38.35
CA ARG A 471 -17.22 0.97 37.04
C ARG A 471 -15.91 0.72 36.27
N PHE A 472 -14.84 0.27 36.94
CA PHE A 472 -13.54 -0.01 36.34
C PHE A 472 -13.24 -1.51 36.23
N HIS A 473 -14.24 -2.38 36.43
CA HIS A 473 -14.08 -3.83 36.41
C HIS A 473 -13.36 -4.35 35.14
N ASP A 474 -13.72 -3.83 33.97
CA ASP A 474 -13.13 -4.24 32.68
C ASP A 474 -11.64 -3.86 32.58
N VAL A 475 -11.29 -2.64 33.03
CA VAL A 475 -9.90 -2.16 33.04
C VAL A 475 -9.08 -2.98 34.02
N ARG A 476 -9.61 -3.24 35.21
CA ARG A 476 -8.96 -4.07 36.24
C ARG A 476 -8.72 -5.49 35.74
N SER A 477 -9.72 -6.09 35.09
CA SER A 477 -9.60 -7.41 34.48
C SER A 477 -8.54 -7.46 33.38
N LEU A 478 -8.47 -6.42 32.53
CA LEU A 478 -7.45 -6.31 31.49
C LEU A 478 -6.03 -6.23 32.09
N LEU A 479 -5.85 -5.45 33.15
CA LEU A 479 -4.56 -5.32 33.85
C LEU A 479 -4.10 -6.65 34.46
N PHE A 480 -5.00 -7.40 35.09
CA PHE A 480 -4.67 -8.74 35.61
C PHE A 480 -4.30 -9.73 34.50
N VAL A 481 -5.04 -9.75 33.39
CA VAL A 481 -4.71 -10.60 32.23
C VAL A 481 -3.34 -10.25 31.67
N GLN A 482 -3.01 -8.96 31.58
CA GLN A 482 -1.69 -8.54 31.10
C GLN A 482 -0.57 -8.86 32.11
N ALA A 483 -0.83 -8.73 33.41
CA ALA A 483 0.11 -9.14 34.46
C ALA A 483 0.42 -10.64 34.40
N ASP A 484 -0.61 -11.49 34.23
CA ASP A 484 -0.43 -12.94 34.07
C ASP A 484 0.40 -13.29 32.83
N ARG A 485 0.18 -12.61 31.71
CA ARG A 485 0.99 -12.78 30.49
C ARG A 485 2.45 -12.43 30.72
N CYS A 486 2.74 -11.31 31.38
CA CYS A 486 4.10 -10.90 31.72
C CYS A 486 4.78 -11.90 32.65
N ALA A 487 4.06 -12.44 33.64
CA ALA A 487 4.57 -13.45 34.56
C ALA A 487 4.89 -14.78 33.85
N CYS A 488 4.02 -15.23 32.93
CA CYS A 488 4.27 -16.42 32.11
C CYS A 488 5.49 -16.23 31.21
N ALA A 489 5.58 -15.10 30.52
CA ALA A 489 6.75 -14.78 29.68
C ALA A 489 8.05 -14.75 30.50
N ALA A 490 8.01 -14.24 31.74
CA ALA A 490 9.17 -14.29 32.64
C ALA A 490 9.60 -15.74 32.94
N ALA A 491 8.64 -16.61 33.25
CA ALA A 491 8.91 -18.02 33.54
C ALA A 491 9.51 -18.76 32.33
N ASP A 492 9.02 -18.48 31.12
CA ASP A 492 9.54 -19.05 29.87
C ASP A 492 10.99 -18.61 29.61
N VAL A 493 11.28 -17.33 29.81
CA VAL A 493 12.64 -16.78 29.67
C VAL A 493 13.60 -17.40 30.70
N GLU A 494 13.17 -17.61 31.95
CA GLU A 494 13.98 -18.31 32.96
C GLU A 494 14.22 -19.78 32.61
N ALA A 495 13.21 -20.46 32.06
CA ALA A 495 13.36 -21.83 31.59
C ALA A 495 14.40 -21.91 30.46
N ALA A 496 14.35 -20.99 29.49
CA ALA A 496 15.36 -20.87 28.44
C ALA A 496 16.75 -20.56 29.02
N ALA A 497 16.85 -19.65 29.99
CA ALA A 497 18.10 -19.28 30.67
C ALA A 497 18.79 -20.50 31.29
N ARG A 498 18.02 -21.36 31.97
CA ARG A 498 18.54 -22.61 32.59
C ARG A 498 19.11 -23.57 31.55
N GLY A 499 18.52 -23.62 30.34
CA GLY A 499 19.03 -24.41 29.22
C GLY A 499 20.42 -23.97 28.74
N PHE A 500 20.70 -22.67 28.74
CA PHE A 500 22.03 -22.13 28.38
C PHE A 500 23.09 -22.36 29.47
N GLY A 501 22.69 -22.43 30.74
CA GLY A 501 23.60 -22.69 31.86
C GLY A 501 24.08 -24.14 31.93
N ALA A 502 23.19 -25.11 31.68
CA ALA A 502 23.49 -26.54 31.83
C ALA A 502 24.52 -27.07 30.82
N THR A 503 24.55 -26.52 29.60
CA THR A 503 25.50 -26.92 28.54
C THR A 503 26.94 -26.46 28.80
N SER A 504 27.15 -25.46 29.67
CA SER A 504 28.49 -24.92 29.96
C SER A 504 29.31 -25.71 30.99
N ARG A 505 28.68 -26.64 31.75
CA ARG A 505 29.36 -27.41 32.81
C ARG A 505 29.81 -28.82 32.40
N GLY A 506 29.49 -29.27 31.18
CA GLY A 506 29.76 -30.64 30.71
C GLY A 506 30.94 -30.80 29.75
N GLY A 507 31.73 -29.75 29.51
CA GLY A 507 32.84 -29.76 28.57
C GLY A 507 34.05 -28.99 29.10
N LEU A 508 34.68 -29.54 30.13
CA LEU A 508 36.05 -29.21 30.56
C LEU A 508 36.76 -30.52 30.91
#